data_AF-A0AA42XR36-F1
#
_entry.id   AF-A0AA42XR36-F1
#
_cell.length_a   1.000
_cell.length_b   1.000
_cell.length_c   1.000
_cell.angle_alpha   90.00
_cell.angle_beta   90.00
_cell.angle_gamma   90.00
#
_symmetry.space_group_name_H-M   'P 1'
#
loop_
_entity.id
_entity.type
_entity.pdbx_description
1 polymer ?
#
loop_
_entity_poly.entity_id
_entity_poly.type
_entity_poly.pdbx_seq_one_letter_code
_entity_poly.pdbx_strand_id
1 'polypeptide(L)'
;MTELPSVDDVTRASQELGLGATAAELHGALCGWLAAGGAPGNDWPARVLADDNLPPVAADSVLGQLLQATIKQLEDRDFAFELLLTDTDDVSAQADAMFSWTRSFLGGFGLGSGGNRPALSEEGEEALTDMASLARASSEDFEAGGDDDDEALSEIEEFIRVAVLLLHGDVVLASRHRQRLN
;
A
#
# COMPACT_ATOMS: atom_id res chain seq x y z
N MET A 1 -1.67 19.02 -0.92
CA MET A 1 -1.60 17.60 -0.56
C MET A 1 -3.02 17.05 -0.49
N THR A 2 -3.24 15.85 -1.03
CA THR A 2 -4.47 15.10 -0.74
C THR A 2 -4.18 14.23 0.47
N GLU A 3 -4.93 14.42 1.55
CA GLU A 3 -4.77 13.66 2.80
C GLU A 3 -5.52 12.33 2.72
N LEU A 4 -4.95 11.29 3.32
CA LEU A 4 -5.65 10.03 3.55
C LEU A 4 -6.76 10.20 4.61
N PRO A 5 -7.85 9.40 4.55
CA PRO A 5 -8.77 9.29 5.67
C PRO A 5 -8.06 8.76 6.92
N SER A 6 -8.57 9.07 8.11
CA SER A 6 -7.97 8.61 9.37
C SER A 6 -8.00 7.09 9.51
N VAL A 7 -7.05 6.54 10.28
CA VAL A 7 -6.98 5.10 10.58
C VAL A 7 -8.28 4.60 11.21
N ASP A 8 -8.85 5.38 12.12
CA ASP A 8 -10.13 5.09 12.79
C ASP A 8 -11.31 5.02 11.81
N ASP A 9 -11.40 5.96 10.86
CA ASP A 9 -12.48 5.98 9.89
C ASP A 9 -12.39 4.80 8.92
N VAL A 10 -11.18 4.47 8.44
CA VAL A 10 -10.97 3.31 7.58
C VAL A 10 -11.24 2.01 8.33
N THR A 11 -10.79 1.90 9.58
CA THR A 11 -11.03 0.75 10.44
C THR A 11 -12.52 0.52 10.66
N ARG A 12 -13.27 1.59 10.96
CA ARG A 12 -14.73 1.53 11.12
C ARG A 12 -15.42 1.10 9.83
N ALA A 13 -15.04 1.67 8.69
CA ALA A 13 -15.61 1.29 7.40
C ALA A 13 -15.34 -0.18 7.05
N SER A 14 -14.15 -0.68 7.36
CA SER A 14 -13.79 -2.09 7.21
C SER A 14 -14.67 -3.02 8.05
N GLN A 15 -14.91 -2.67 9.32
CA GLN A 15 -15.75 -3.43 10.23
C GLN A 15 -17.22 -3.44 9.80
N GLU A 16 -17.76 -2.28 9.39
CA GLU A 16 -19.15 -2.15 8.91
C GLU A 16 -19.44 -3.02 7.68
N LEU A 17 -18.43 -3.20 6.82
CA LEU A 17 -18.51 -4.05 5.62
C LEU A 17 -18.06 -5.50 5.85
N GLY A 18 -17.57 -5.83 7.05
CA GLY A 18 -17.11 -7.17 7.41
C GLY A 18 -15.88 -7.64 6.63
N LEU A 19 -14.99 -6.72 6.24
CA LEU A 19 -13.84 -7.04 5.38
C LEU A 19 -12.75 -7.87 6.09
N GLY A 20 -12.69 -7.82 7.42
CA GLY A 20 -11.71 -8.57 8.21
C GLY A 20 -10.27 -8.09 8.04
N ALA A 21 -10.05 -6.89 7.51
CA ALA A 21 -8.74 -6.29 7.30
C ALA A 21 -8.60 -4.97 8.06
N THR A 22 -7.42 -4.71 8.58
CA THR A 22 -7.05 -3.44 9.23
C THR A 22 -6.91 -2.31 8.21
N ALA A 23 -6.87 -1.06 8.67
CA ALA A 23 -6.62 0.09 7.80
C ALA A 23 -5.28 -0.02 7.06
N ALA A 24 -4.22 -0.46 7.75
CA ALA A 24 -2.90 -0.67 7.16
C ALA A 24 -2.91 -1.76 6.09
N GLU A 25 -3.56 -2.90 6.34
CA GLU A 25 -3.69 -3.98 5.35
C GLU A 25 -4.47 -3.53 4.12
N LEU A 26 -5.61 -2.85 4.31
CA LEU A 26 -6.42 -2.33 3.21
C LEU A 26 -5.65 -1.33 2.35
N HIS A 27 -4.95 -0.39 2.98
CA HIS A 27 -4.15 0.60 2.26
C HIS A 27 -2.98 -0.05 1.53
N GLY A 28 -2.26 -0.96 2.19
CA GLY A 28 -1.16 -1.72 1.57
C GLY A 28 -1.62 -2.47 0.34
N ALA A 29 -2.69 -3.27 0.47
CA ALA A 29 -3.22 -4.06 -0.63
C ALA A 29 -3.71 -3.19 -1.80
N LEU A 30 -4.34 -2.05 -1.52
CA LEU A 30 -4.75 -1.09 -2.53
C LEU A 30 -3.56 -0.46 -3.26
N CYS A 31 -2.54 -0.03 -2.52
CA CYS A 31 -1.30 0.51 -3.09
C CYS A 31 -0.61 -0.52 -3.98
N GLY A 32 -0.52 -1.78 -3.54
CA GLY A 32 0.05 -2.88 -4.31
C GLY A 32 -0.70 -3.11 -5.62
N TRP A 33 -2.03 -3.21 -5.55
CA TRP A 33 -2.90 -3.38 -6.72
C TRP A 33 -2.69 -2.27 -7.75
N LEU A 34 -2.68 -1.01 -7.33
CA LEU A 34 -2.48 0.14 -8.20
C LEU A 34 -1.04 0.21 -8.75
N ALA A 35 -0.04 -0.06 -7.92
CA ALA A 35 1.38 -0.09 -8.32
C ALA A 35 1.64 -1.16 -9.40
N ALA A 36 0.94 -2.29 -9.36
CA ALA A 36 1.01 -3.33 -10.38
C ALA A 36 0.18 -3.04 -11.64
N GLY A 37 -0.45 -1.87 -11.75
CA GLY A 37 -1.29 -1.49 -12.89
C GLY A 37 -2.70 -2.09 -12.87
N GLY A 38 -3.15 -2.58 -11.72
CA GLY A 38 -4.54 -2.96 -11.49
C GLY A 38 -5.47 -1.78 -11.73
N ALA A 39 -6.65 -2.05 -12.30
CA ALA A 39 -7.59 -0.98 -12.65
C ALA A 39 -8.10 -0.28 -11.37
N PRO A 40 -8.10 1.06 -11.32
CA PRO A 40 -8.76 1.78 -10.23
C PRO A 40 -10.28 1.64 -10.41
N GLY A 41 -10.96 1.16 -9.38
CA GLY A 41 -12.40 0.91 -9.41
C GLY A 41 -12.99 0.84 -8.02
N ASN A 42 -14.30 1.13 -7.91
CA ASN A 42 -15.00 1.03 -6.63
C ASN A 42 -15.16 -0.42 -6.14
N ASP A 43 -14.89 -1.41 -6.99
CA ASP A 43 -14.81 -2.83 -6.65
C ASP A 43 -13.44 -3.22 -6.08
N TRP A 44 -12.53 -2.27 -5.83
CA TRP A 44 -11.18 -2.56 -5.34
C TRP A 44 -11.12 -3.47 -4.11
N PRO A 45 -12.04 -3.42 -3.10
CA PRO A 45 -11.94 -4.34 -1.97
C PRO A 45 -12.10 -5.80 -2.41
N ALA A 46 -13.02 -6.08 -3.34
CA ALA A 46 -13.20 -7.41 -3.91
C ALA A 46 -11.93 -7.91 -4.60
N ARG A 47 -11.22 -6.99 -5.29
CA ARG A 47 -9.97 -7.30 -5.99
C ARG A 47 -8.83 -7.62 -5.04
N VAL A 48 -8.60 -6.77 -4.04
CA VAL A 48 -7.41 -6.87 -3.19
C VAL A 48 -7.58 -7.87 -2.05
N LEU A 49 -8.83 -8.15 -1.64
CA LEU A 49 -9.16 -9.20 -0.68
C LEU A 49 -9.49 -10.55 -1.36
N ALA A 50 -9.49 -10.59 -2.69
CA ALA A 50 -9.85 -11.76 -3.50
C ALA A 50 -11.20 -12.38 -3.11
N ASP A 51 -12.21 -11.54 -2.84
CA ASP A 51 -13.58 -11.94 -2.53
C ASP A 51 -14.57 -11.26 -3.48
N ASP A 52 -14.96 -11.98 -4.54
CA ASP A 52 -15.89 -11.50 -5.57
C ASP A 52 -17.33 -11.27 -5.04
N ASN A 53 -17.64 -11.64 -3.78
CA ASN A 53 -18.95 -11.37 -3.17
C ASN A 53 -19.05 -9.97 -2.55
N LEU A 54 -17.93 -9.27 -2.39
CA LEU A 54 -17.92 -7.93 -1.83
C LEU A 54 -18.56 -6.92 -2.80
N PRO A 55 -19.52 -6.10 -2.34
CA PRO A 55 -20.13 -5.09 -3.19
C PRO A 55 -19.13 -3.96 -3.49
N PRO A 56 -19.26 -3.26 -4.63
CA PRO A 56 -18.53 -2.02 -4.85
C PRO A 56 -18.82 -0.98 -3.77
N VAL A 57 -17.81 -0.23 -3.35
CA VAL A 57 -17.96 0.84 -2.36
C VAL A 57 -18.54 2.10 -3.00
N ALA A 58 -19.28 2.89 -2.21
CA ALA A 58 -19.75 4.20 -2.68
C ALA A 58 -18.57 5.16 -2.85
N ALA A 59 -18.59 5.98 -3.90
CA ALA A 59 -17.47 6.87 -4.23
C ALA A 59 -17.21 7.94 -3.15
N ASP A 60 -18.25 8.34 -2.41
CA ASP A 60 -18.21 9.30 -1.31
C ASP A 60 -17.98 8.65 0.07
N SER A 61 -17.94 7.31 0.15
CA SER A 61 -17.60 6.58 1.37
C SER A 61 -16.13 6.77 1.75
N VAL A 62 -15.76 6.44 3.00
CA VAL A 62 -14.36 6.45 3.47
C VAL A 62 -13.45 5.62 2.58
N LEU A 63 -13.88 4.41 2.18
CA LEU A 63 -13.09 3.54 1.29
C LEU A 63 -13.02 4.07 -0.15
N GLY A 64 -14.03 4.82 -0.59
CA GLY A 64 -13.99 5.56 -1.85
C GLY A 64 -12.99 6.72 -1.79
N GLN A 65 -12.94 7.44 -0.68
CA GLN A 65 -11.99 8.52 -0.43
C GLN A 65 -10.55 7.99 -0.32
N LEU A 66 -10.34 6.85 0.35
CA LEU A 66 -9.05 6.16 0.42
C LEU A 66 -8.52 5.87 -0.99
N LEU A 67 -9.35 5.27 -1.86
CA LEU A 67 -8.99 5.04 -3.27
C LEU A 67 -8.56 6.32 -3.99
N GLN A 68 -9.35 7.39 -3.88
CA GLN A 68 -9.04 8.64 -4.56
C GLN A 68 -7.78 9.32 -4.02
N ALA A 69 -7.54 9.24 -2.71
CA ALA A 69 -6.33 9.78 -2.09
C ALA A 69 -5.09 9.01 -2.52
N THR A 70 -5.12 7.67 -2.44
CA THR A 70 -4.01 6.80 -2.87
C THR A 70 -3.66 7.01 -4.35
N ILE A 71 -4.64 7.06 -5.26
CA ILE A 71 -4.39 7.33 -6.69
C ILE A 71 -3.65 8.66 -6.86
N LYS A 72 -4.13 9.72 -6.20
CA LYS A 72 -3.54 11.05 -6.32
C LYS A 72 -2.13 11.10 -5.76
N GLN A 73 -1.88 10.46 -4.62
CA GLN A 73 -0.57 10.42 -4.00
C GLN A 73 0.46 9.64 -4.84
N LEU A 74 0.07 8.50 -5.43
CA LEU A 74 0.95 7.71 -6.31
C LEU A 74 1.30 8.43 -7.63
N GLU A 75 0.47 9.39 -8.06
CA GLU A 75 0.70 10.22 -9.25
C GLU A 75 1.29 11.61 -8.91
N ASP A 76 1.49 11.92 -7.63
CA ASP A 76 1.96 13.23 -7.17
C ASP A 76 3.45 13.44 -7.52
N ARG A 77 3.79 14.65 -8.01
CA ARG A 77 5.15 14.99 -8.47
C ARG A 77 6.05 15.51 -7.36
N ASP A 78 5.47 15.86 -6.22
CA ASP A 78 6.19 16.30 -5.02
C ASP A 78 6.55 15.10 -4.12
N PHE A 79 6.28 13.86 -4.58
CA PHE A 79 6.58 12.60 -3.87
C PHE A 79 5.96 12.53 -2.46
N ALA A 80 4.77 13.12 -2.29
CA ALA A 80 4.06 13.22 -1.01
C ALA A 80 3.23 11.96 -0.65
N PHE A 81 3.59 10.79 -1.18
CA PHE A 81 2.92 9.53 -0.85
C PHE A 81 3.20 9.12 0.58
N GLU A 82 2.18 8.76 1.36
CA GLU A 82 2.33 8.37 2.76
C GLU A 82 1.73 6.99 3.04
N LEU A 83 2.13 6.34 4.13
CA LEU A 83 1.56 5.07 4.55
C LEU A 83 0.45 5.32 5.58
N LEU A 84 -0.73 4.76 5.35
CA LEU A 84 -1.74 4.61 6.41
C LEU A 84 -1.33 3.48 7.36
N LEU A 85 -0.77 3.83 8.51
CA LEU A 85 -0.32 2.89 9.54
C LEU A 85 -1.26 2.94 10.76
N THR A 86 -0.72 3.18 11.94
CA THR A 86 -1.45 3.31 13.20
C THR A 86 -1.25 4.71 13.78
N ASP A 87 -2.26 5.20 14.51
CA ASP A 87 -2.22 6.52 15.16
C ASP A 87 -1.57 6.49 16.55
N THR A 88 -0.96 5.36 16.94
CA THR A 88 -0.28 5.19 18.23
C THR A 88 1.20 5.50 18.14
N ASP A 89 1.77 6.04 19.22
CA ASP A 89 3.21 6.27 19.37
C ASP A 89 3.97 5.02 19.87
N ASP A 90 3.31 3.85 19.95
CA ASP A 90 3.95 2.60 20.35
C ASP A 90 4.76 2.01 19.18
N VAL A 91 6.08 1.94 19.36
CA VAL A 91 7.07 1.46 18.38
C VAL A 91 6.73 0.07 17.84
N SER A 92 6.35 -0.85 18.73
CA SER A 92 6.03 -2.23 18.35
C SER A 92 4.76 -2.27 17.50
N ALA A 93 3.73 -1.51 17.88
CA ALA A 93 2.50 -1.38 17.08
C ALA A 93 2.72 -0.70 15.73
N GLN A 94 3.63 0.28 15.64
CA GLN A 94 4.03 0.90 14.36
C GLN A 94 4.75 -0.12 13.46
N ALA A 95 5.72 -0.87 14.01
CA ALA A 95 6.40 -1.94 13.29
C ALA A 95 5.41 -3.00 12.77
N ASP A 96 4.47 -3.44 13.61
CA ASP A 96 3.41 -4.38 13.25
C ASP A 96 2.55 -3.87 12.08
N ALA A 97 2.07 -2.63 12.19
CA ALA A 97 1.26 -2.00 11.17
C ALA A 97 2.03 -1.90 9.85
N MET A 98 3.30 -1.48 9.90
CA MET A 98 4.17 -1.34 8.73
C MET A 98 4.45 -2.69 8.06
N PHE A 99 4.81 -3.73 8.81
CA PHE A 99 5.04 -5.04 8.20
C PHE A 99 3.76 -5.66 7.65
N SER A 100 2.62 -5.43 8.30
CA SER A 100 1.32 -5.87 7.75
C SER A 100 0.95 -5.12 6.48
N TRP A 101 1.25 -3.82 6.44
CA TRP A 101 1.13 -2.99 5.25
C TRP A 101 1.98 -3.55 4.10
N THR A 102 3.27 -3.85 4.36
CA THR A 102 4.20 -4.40 3.34
C THR A 102 3.72 -5.75 2.82
N ARG A 103 3.27 -6.67 3.69
CA ARG A 103 2.71 -7.97 3.28
C ARG A 103 1.49 -7.79 2.38
N SER A 104 0.59 -6.88 2.77
CA SER A 104 -0.63 -6.60 2.02
C SER A 104 -0.33 -5.95 0.68
N PHE A 105 0.66 -5.05 0.62
CA PHE A 105 1.18 -4.49 -0.62
C PHE A 105 1.65 -5.58 -1.58
N LEU A 106 2.48 -6.53 -1.12
CA LEU A 106 2.96 -7.62 -1.96
C LEU A 106 1.82 -8.49 -2.49
N GLY A 107 0.81 -8.78 -1.64
CA GLY A 107 -0.40 -9.50 -2.04
C GLY A 107 -1.20 -8.75 -3.11
N GLY A 108 -1.46 -7.47 -2.89
CA GLY A 108 -2.14 -6.58 -3.84
C GLY A 108 -1.38 -6.44 -5.16
N PHE A 109 -0.05 -6.31 -5.10
CA PHE A 109 0.81 -6.22 -6.28
C PHE A 109 0.74 -7.50 -7.12
N GLY A 110 0.79 -8.66 -6.47
CA GLY A 110 0.59 -9.95 -7.13
C GLY A 110 -0.76 -10.05 -7.83
N LEU A 111 -1.84 -9.66 -7.15
CA LEU A 111 -3.20 -9.67 -7.70
C LEU A 111 -3.37 -8.68 -8.87
N GLY A 112 -2.86 -7.46 -8.73
CA GLY A 112 -2.94 -6.40 -9.75
C GLY A 112 -2.18 -6.74 -11.02
N SER A 113 -1.11 -7.55 -10.90
CA SER A 113 -0.34 -8.04 -12.04
C SER A 113 -1.08 -9.08 -12.90
N GLY A 114 -2.20 -9.63 -12.40
CA GLY A 114 -3.03 -10.60 -13.14
C GLY A 114 -2.31 -11.91 -13.46
N GLY A 115 -1.32 -12.30 -12.66
CA GLY A 115 -0.51 -13.50 -12.86
C GLY A 115 0.61 -13.35 -13.90
N ASN A 116 0.80 -12.16 -14.47
CA ASN A 116 1.94 -11.84 -15.32
C ASN A 116 2.98 -11.08 -14.51
N ARG A 117 4.26 -11.44 -14.61
CA ARG A 117 5.32 -10.63 -14.00
C ARG A 117 5.40 -9.28 -14.72
N PRO A 118 5.18 -8.15 -14.02
CA PRO A 118 5.35 -6.84 -14.64
C PRO A 118 6.81 -6.65 -15.07
N ALA A 119 7.03 -5.87 -16.12
CA ALA A 119 8.38 -5.50 -16.53
C ALA A 119 8.88 -4.41 -15.58
N LEU A 120 9.83 -4.76 -14.72
CA LEU A 120 10.47 -3.87 -13.77
C LEU A 120 11.90 -3.51 -14.23
N SER A 121 12.40 -2.38 -13.75
CA SER A 121 13.82 -2.04 -13.80
C SER A 121 14.64 -2.98 -12.90
N GLU A 122 15.97 -2.94 -12.99
CA GLU A 122 16.83 -3.71 -12.10
C GLU A 122 16.60 -3.28 -10.63
N GLU A 123 16.51 -1.97 -10.42
CA GLU A 123 16.21 -1.35 -9.13
C GLU A 123 14.80 -1.74 -8.64
N GLY A 124 13.82 -1.83 -9.53
CA GLY A 124 12.46 -2.28 -9.19
C GLY A 124 12.41 -3.74 -8.75
N GLU A 125 13.18 -4.62 -9.40
CA GLU A 125 13.28 -6.04 -9.00
C GLU A 125 13.98 -6.20 -7.63
N GLU A 126 15.03 -5.40 -7.38
CA GLU A 126 15.71 -5.36 -6.08
C GLU A 126 14.76 -4.84 -4.99
N ALA A 127 14.10 -3.71 -5.22
CA ALA A 127 13.14 -3.13 -4.28
C ALA A 127 12.01 -4.13 -3.93
N LEU A 128 11.45 -4.83 -4.92
CA LEU A 128 10.43 -5.85 -4.68
C LEU A 128 10.96 -7.02 -3.84
N THR A 129 12.21 -7.43 -4.06
CA THR A 129 12.89 -8.50 -3.30
C THR A 129 13.15 -8.08 -1.85
N ASP A 130 13.55 -6.84 -1.64
CA ASP A 130 13.81 -6.27 -0.33
C ASP A 130 12.53 -6.06 0.46
N MET A 131 11.46 -5.56 -0.18
CA MET A 131 10.12 -5.51 0.42
C MET A 131 9.64 -6.92 0.84
N ALA A 132 9.90 -7.95 0.03
CA ALA A 132 9.57 -9.34 0.38
C ALA A 132 10.40 -9.88 1.54
N SER A 133 11.64 -9.41 1.69
CA SER A 133 12.47 -9.74 2.84
C SER A 133 11.98 -9.05 4.11
N LEU A 134 11.65 -7.76 4.01
CA LEU A 134 11.09 -6.95 5.09
C LEU A 134 9.75 -7.50 5.59
N ALA A 135 8.88 -7.95 4.67
CA ALA A 135 7.57 -8.52 5.01
C ALA A 135 7.62 -9.76 5.93
N ARG A 136 8.80 -10.40 6.04
CA ARG A 136 9.07 -11.55 6.91
C ARG A 136 9.61 -11.16 8.29
N ALA A 137 9.92 -9.89 8.52
CA ALA A 137 10.35 -9.39 9.82
C ALA A 137 9.23 -9.51 10.87
N SER A 138 9.63 -9.60 12.13
CA SER A 138 8.73 -9.62 13.29
C SER A 138 8.82 -8.27 14.02
N SER A 139 7.69 -7.79 14.52
CA SER A 139 7.66 -6.65 15.45
C SER A 139 8.28 -6.98 16.80
N GLU A 140 8.43 -8.26 17.15
CA GLU A 140 9.12 -8.72 18.36
C GLU A 140 10.60 -8.33 18.38
N ASP A 141 11.17 -7.98 17.22
CA ASP A 141 12.53 -7.48 17.10
C ASP A 141 12.67 -5.98 17.46
N PHE A 142 11.54 -5.27 17.70
CA PHE A 142 11.47 -3.85 18.06
C PHE A 142 10.94 -3.71 19.49
N GLU A 143 11.72 -3.13 20.40
CA GLU A 143 11.35 -2.99 21.80
C GLU A 143 10.98 -1.53 22.13
N ALA A 144 9.91 -1.34 22.90
CA ALA A 144 9.50 -0.01 23.32
C ALA A 144 10.57 0.64 24.22
N GLY A 145 11.10 1.80 23.79
CA GLY A 145 11.92 2.69 24.63
C GLY A 145 13.39 2.89 24.23
N GLY A 146 13.80 2.45 23.04
CA GLY A 146 15.09 2.82 22.44
C GLY A 146 14.92 3.84 21.31
N ASP A 147 15.55 5.02 21.42
CA ASP A 147 15.54 6.05 20.34
C ASP A 147 16.07 5.49 19.00
N ASP A 148 16.92 4.45 19.05
CA ASP A 148 17.48 3.78 17.86
C ASP A 148 16.41 3.04 17.04
N ASP A 149 15.35 2.52 17.67
CA ASP A 149 14.29 1.74 16.99
C ASP A 149 13.33 2.67 16.22
N ASP A 150 13.04 3.87 16.76
CA ASP A 150 12.23 4.89 16.06
C ASP A 150 12.93 5.40 14.80
N GLU A 151 14.23 5.65 14.87
CA GLU A 151 15.03 6.05 13.70
C GLU A 151 15.05 4.93 12.65
N ALA A 152 15.25 3.68 13.07
CA ALA A 152 15.23 2.53 12.17
C ALA A 152 13.87 2.35 11.48
N LEU A 153 12.75 2.48 12.21
CA LEU A 153 11.42 2.40 11.62
C LEU A 153 11.16 3.53 10.62
N SER A 154 11.61 4.76 10.92
CA SER A 154 11.49 5.88 9.99
C SER A 154 12.28 5.65 8.70
N GLU A 155 13.48 5.06 8.77
CA GLU A 155 14.27 4.70 7.59
C GLU A 155 13.58 3.62 6.75
N ILE A 156 13.01 2.60 7.41
CA ILE A 156 12.26 1.53 6.76
C ILE A 156 10.99 2.08 6.08
N GLU A 157 10.27 2.98 6.75
CA GLU A 157 9.09 3.63 6.19
C GLU A 157 9.45 4.40 4.91
N GLU A 158 10.52 5.20 4.94
CA GLU A 158 10.96 5.96 3.76
C GLU A 158 11.42 5.03 2.63
N PHE A 159 12.12 3.94 2.96
CA PHE A 159 12.44 2.91 1.98
C PHE A 159 11.18 2.35 1.30
N ILE A 160 10.14 1.99 2.09
CA ILE A 160 8.87 1.49 1.54
C ILE A 160 8.24 2.53 0.63
N ARG A 161 8.17 3.80 1.04
CA ARG A 161 7.58 4.89 0.26
C ARG A 161 8.28 5.02 -1.11
N VAL A 162 9.61 5.03 -1.13
CA VAL A 162 10.40 5.11 -2.36
C VAL A 162 10.20 3.87 -3.24
N ALA A 163 10.23 2.67 -2.65
CA ALA A 163 10.03 1.41 -3.36
C ALA A 163 8.66 1.36 -4.04
N VAL A 164 7.60 1.80 -3.36
CA VAL A 164 6.24 1.85 -3.91
C VAL A 164 6.16 2.78 -5.13
N LEU A 165 6.73 3.98 -5.03
CA LEU A 165 6.73 4.96 -6.12
C LEU A 165 7.56 4.48 -7.32
N LEU A 166 8.70 3.82 -7.07
CA LEU A 166 9.53 3.20 -8.10
C LEU A 166 8.75 2.11 -8.85
N LEU A 167 8.17 1.16 -8.12
CA LEU A 167 7.39 0.05 -8.69
C LEU A 167 6.19 0.56 -9.51
N HIS A 168 5.45 1.53 -8.97
CA HIS A 168 4.36 2.17 -9.71
C HIS A 168 4.86 2.87 -10.99
N GLY A 169 6.01 3.54 -10.92
CA GLY A 169 6.65 4.17 -12.09
C GLY A 169 7.02 3.18 -13.19
N ASP A 170 7.66 2.06 -12.82
CA ASP A 170 8.06 1.00 -13.74
C ASP A 170 6.87 0.37 -14.47
N VAL A 171 5.77 0.13 -13.76
CA VAL A 171 4.62 -0.57 -14.35
C VAL A 171 3.66 0.39 -15.06
N VAL A 172 3.23 1.45 -14.38
CA VAL A 172 2.12 2.30 -14.85
C VAL A 172 2.63 3.44 -15.72
N LEU A 173 3.73 4.10 -15.35
CA LEU A 173 4.23 5.22 -16.14
C LEU A 173 4.95 4.74 -17.41
N ALA A 174 5.72 3.65 -17.34
CA ALA A 174 6.38 3.08 -18.52
C ALA A 174 5.38 2.49 -19.53
N SER A 175 4.29 1.86 -19.07
CA SER A 175 3.24 1.33 -19.96
C SER A 175 2.47 2.45 -20.66
N ARG A 176 2.09 3.52 -19.95
CA ARG A 176 1.45 4.71 -20.52
C ARG A 176 2.34 5.42 -21.55
N HIS A 177 3.66 5.49 -21.31
CA HIS A 177 4.60 6.06 -22.27
C HIS A 177 4.67 5.22 -23.56
N ARG A 178 4.69 3.89 -23.44
CA ARG A 178 4.69 2.96 -24.58
C ARG A 178 3.41 3.03 -25.41
N GLN A 179 2.25 3.23 -24.78
CA GLN A 179 0.96 3.39 -25.47
C GLN A 179 0.84 4.72 -26.22
N ARG A 180 1.52 5.78 -25.78
CA ARG A 180 1.51 7.10 -26.47
C ARG A 180 2.38 7.15 -27.73
N LEU A 181 3.28 6.19 -27.90
CA LEU A 181 4.21 6.11 -29.03
C LEU A 181 3.74 5.14 -30.14
N ASN A 182 2.65 4.41 -29.90
CA ASN A 182 2.00 3.50 -30.86
C ASN A 182 0.71 4.14 -31.41
#